data_AF-A0A177AZL9-F1
#
_entry.id   AF-A0A177AZL9-F1
#
_cell.length_a   1.000
_cell.length_b   1.000
_cell.length_c   1.000
_cell.angle_alpha   90.00
_cell.angle_beta   90.00
_cell.angle_gamma   90.00
#
_symmetry.space_group_name_H-M   'P 1'
#
loop_
_entity.id
_entity.type
_entity.pdbx_description
1 polymer ?
#
loop_
_entity_poly.entity_id
_entity_poly.type
_entity_poly.pdbx_seq_one_letter_code
_entity_poly.pdbx_strand_id
1 'polypeptide(L)'
;MTDSMYLRERREKCWKSRDLFHKCMSVYDEKFEKCKTQHDTYKNGCTKTWYLYFEKVRARKLFEKKQKSLDKEERSISLNYK
;
A
#
# COMPACT_ATOMS: atom_id res chain seq x y z
N MET A 1 -24.59 -17.46 14.60
CA MET A 1 -23.31 -17.04 13.97
C MET A 1 -22.20 -17.29 14.98
N THR A 2 -21.16 -18.03 14.62
CA THR A 2 -20.04 -18.30 15.54
C THR A 2 -19.02 -17.16 15.49
N ASP A 3 -18.42 -16.82 16.63
CA ASP A 3 -17.44 -15.71 16.75
C ASP A 3 -16.28 -15.82 15.76
N SER A 4 -15.87 -17.05 15.42
CA SER A 4 -14.82 -17.34 14.45
C SER A 4 -15.15 -16.82 13.03
N MET A 5 -16.40 -16.97 12.59
CA MET A 5 -16.84 -16.53 11.27
C MET A 5 -16.89 -15.00 11.17
N TYR A 6 -17.42 -14.34 12.21
CA TYR A 6 -17.48 -12.87 12.29
C TYR A 6 -16.07 -12.24 12.25
N LEU A 7 -15.11 -12.82 12.98
CA LEU A 7 -13.73 -12.35 12.95
C LEU A 7 -13.08 -12.51 11.57
N ARG A 8 -13.41 -13.59 10.84
CA ARG A 8 -12.92 -13.80 9.47
C ARG A 8 -13.45 -12.74 8.52
N GLU A 9 -14.76 -12.49 8.53
CA GLU A 9 -15.40 -11.49 7.68
C GLU A 9 -14.85 -10.08 7.92
N ARG A 10 -14.58 -9.72 9.19
CA ARG A 10 -13.95 -8.44 9.52
C ARG A 10 -12.55 -8.30 8.95
N ARG A 11 -11.74 -9.36 9.02
CA ARG A 11 -10.39 -9.36 8.42
C ARG A 11 -10.47 -9.21 6.90
N GLU A 12 -11.37 -9.94 6.25
CA GLU A 12 -11.56 -9.86 4.80
C GLU A 12 -12.00 -8.45 4.36
N LYS A 13 -12.93 -7.82 5.08
CA LYS A 13 -13.34 -6.43 4.82
C LYS A 13 -12.16 -5.47 4.94
N CYS A 14 -11.36 -5.58 6.00
CA CYS A 14 -10.13 -4.81 6.17
C CYS A 14 -9.15 -5.00 5.00
N TRP A 15 -8.85 -6.25 4.62
CA TRP A 15 -7.92 -6.51 3.51
C TRP A 15 -8.40 -5.98 2.17
N LYS A 16 -9.69 -6.13 1.86
CA LYS A 16 -10.30 -5.58 0.65
C LYS A 16 -10.19 -4.06 0.61
N SER A 17 -10.50 -3.37 1.72
CA SER A 17 -10.37 -1.90 1.79
C SER A 17 -8.92 -1.42 1.63
N ARG A 18 -7.95 -2.14 2.22
CA ARG A 18 -6.51 -1.89 2.02
C ARG A 18 -6.13 -1.98 0.55
N ASP A 19 -6.54 -3.07 -0.12
CA ASP A 19 -6.16 -3.31 -1.52
C ASP A 19 -6.76 -2.27 -2.46
N LEU A 20 -8.00 -1.83 -2.19
CA LEU A 20 -8.63 -0.72 -2.92
C LEU A 20 -7.88 0.59 -2.73
N PHE A 21 -7.51 0.94 -1.51
CA PHE A 21 -6.72 2.16 -1.23
C PHE A 21 -5.34 2.10 -1.91
N HIS A 22 -4.61 1.00 -1.75
CA HIS A 22 -3.28 0.85 -2.37
C HIS A 22 -3.33 0.84 -3.89
N LYS A 23 -4.36 0.21 -4.48
CA LYS A 23 -4.59 0.27 -5.93
C LYS A 23 -4.88 1.69 -6.38
N CYS A 24 -5.71 2.43 -5.65
CA CYS A 24 -5.98 3.84 -5.95
C CYS A 24 -4.69 4.67 -5.94
N MET A 25 -3.88 4.55 -4.88
CA MET A 25 -2.60 5.27 -4.79
C MET A 25 -1.66 4.93 -5.96
N SER A 26 -1.62 3.66 -6.38
CA SER A 26 -0.81 3.25 -7.53
C SER A 26 -1.32 3.81 -8.87
N VAL A 27 -2.63 4.01 -9.02
CA VAL A 27 -3.25 4.55 -10.26
C VAL A 27 -3.06 6.06 -10.35
N TYR A 28 -3.17 6.76 -9.23
CA TYR A 28 -3.07 8.22 -9.17
C TYR A 28 -1.68 8.72 -8.78
N ASP A 29 -0.64 7.89 -8.92
CA ASP A 29 0.75 8.25 -8.65
C ASP A 29 0.93 8.89 -7.26
N GLU A 30 0.46 8.19 -6.24
CA GLU A 30 0.53 8.57 -4.83
C GLU A 30 -0.22 9.87 -4.45
N LYS A 31 -1.14 10.35 -5.29
CA LYS A 31 -2.00 11.52 -4.97
C LYS A 31 -3.10 11.16 -3.97
N PHE A 32 -2.80 11.35 -2.68
CA PHE A 32 -3.69 11.05 -1.56
C PHE A 32 -5.12 11.61 -1.72
N GLU A 33 -5.25 12.86 -2.17
CA GLU A 33 -6.56 13.52 -2.33
C GLU A 33 -7.52 12.77 -3.26
N LYS A 34 -7.00 12.04 -4.25
CA LYS A 34 -7.81 11.24 -5.18
C LYS A 34 -8.28 9.91 -4.57
N CYS A 35 -7.72 9.54 -3.42
CA CYS A 35 -7.92 8.25 -2.76
C CYS A 35 -8.45 8.37 -1.33
N LYS A 36 -8.84 9.58 -0.91
CA LYS A 36 -9.31 9.87 0.46
C LYS A 36 -10.48 8.98 0.88
N THR A 37 -11.46 8.75 0.01
CA THR A 37 -12.62 7.90 0.32
C THR A 37 -12.21 6.44 0.61
N GLN A 38 -11.31 5.89 -0.21
CA GLN A 38 -10.78 4.54 -0.01
C GLN A 38 -9.90 4.49 1.24
N HIS A 39 -9.13 5.55 1.50
CA HIS A 39 -8.33 5.71 2.72
C HIS A 39 -9.20 5.68 3.97
N ASP A 40 -10.26 6.49 4.03
CA ASP A 40 -11.16 6.55 5.18
C ASP A 40 -11.84 5.20 5.43
N THR A 41 -12.26 4.52 4.35
CA THR A 41 -12.82 3.16 4.42
C THR A 41 -11.81 2.17 5.00
N TYR A 42 -10.56 2.26 4.55
CA TYR A 42 -9.47 1.40 5.01
C TYR A 42 -9.08 1.67 6.48
N LYS A 43 -8.91 2.93 6.84
CA LYS A 43 -8.57 3.38 8.20
C LYS A 43 -9.64 2.95 9.21
N ASN A 44 -10.91 3.04 8.84
CA ASN A 44 -12.04 2.69 9.71
C ASN A 44 -12.39 1.19 9.67
N GLY A 45 -12.09 0.50 8.56
CA GLY A 45 -12.37 -0.93 8.38
C GLY A 45 -11.36 -1.86 9.06
N CYS A 46 -10.16 -1.36 9.35
CA CYS A 46 -9.08 -2.12 9.98
C CYS A 46 -8.89 -1.74 11.46
N THR A 47 -8.31 -2.66 12.25
CA THR A 47 -7.81 -2.29 13.57
C THR A 47 -6.59 -1.38 13.42
N LYS A 48 -6.37 -0.47 14.38
CA LYS A 48 -5.24 0.47 14.36
C LYS A 48 -3.90 -0.23 14.16
N THR A 49 -3.68 -1.36 14.84
CA THR A 49 -2.44 -2.15 14.73
C THR A 49 -2.23 -2.68 13.30
N TRP A 50 -3.28 -3.22 12.67
CA TRP A 50 -3.20 -3.74 11.31
C TRP A 50 -2.98 -2.63 10.29
N TYR A 51 -3.69 -1.51 10.43
CA TYR A 51 -3.49 -0.33 9.60
C TYR A 51 -2.03 0.16 9.63
N LEU A 52 -1.48 0.37 10.83
CA LEU A 52 -0.08 0.81 10.99
C LEU A 52 0.93 -0.20 10.43
N TYR A 53 0.70 -1.48 10.65
CA TYR A 53 1.55 -2.55 10.10
C TYR A 53 1.58 -2.49 8.57
N PHE A 54 0.41 -2.42 7.93
CA PHE A 54 0.32 -2.39 6.47
C PHE A 54 0.90 -1.11 5.85
N GLU A 55 0.68 0.06 6.46
CA GLU A 55 1.29 1.31 6.00
C GLU A 55 2.82 1.24 6.07
N LYS A 56 3.37 0.68 7.16
CA LYS A 56 4.82 0.48 7.29
C LYS A 56 5.36 -0.46 6.22
N VAL A 57 4.67 -1.57 5.95
CA VAL A 57 5.04 -2.52 4.89
C VAL A 57 4.98 -1.85 3.51
N ARG A 58 3.95 -1.04 3.24
CA ARG A 58 3.81 -0.31 1.98
C ARG A 58 4.94 0.70 1.79
N ALA A 59 5.20 1.53 2.79
CA ALA A 59 6.28 2.52 2.75
C ALA A 59 7.64 1.87 2.47
N ARG A 60 7.95 0.75 3.13
CA ARG A 60 9.18 -0.03 2.87
C ARG A 60 9.25 -0.50 1.42
N LYS A 61 8.18 -1.10 0.88
CA LYS A 61 8.14 -1.57 -0.52
C LYS A 61 8.31 -0.45 -1.53
N LEU A 62 7.71 0.72 -1.28
CA LEU A 62 7.87 1.88 -2.15
C LEU A 62 9.32 2.40 -2.13
N PHE A 63 9.93 2.47 -0.96
CA PHE A 63 11.33 2.84 -0.81
C PHE A 63 12.26 1.87 -1.56
N GLU A 64 12.09 0.56 -1.35
CA GLU A 64 12.85 -0.48 -2.05
C GLU A 64 12.69 -0.40 -3.57
N LYS A 65 11.47 -0.12 -4.05
CA LYS A 65 11.20 0.06 -5.49
C LYS A 65 11.93 1.28 -6.04
N LYS A 66 11.89 2.40 -5.31
CA LYS A 66 12.57 3.65 -5.69
C LYS A 66 14.08 3.49 -5.73
N GLN A 67 14.67 2.81 -4.74
CA GLN A 67 16.11 2.54 -4.75
C GLN A 67 16.52 1.68 -5.95
N LYS A 68 15.77 0.60 -6.22
CA LYS A 68 16.02 -0.23 -7.41
C LYS A 68 15.89 0.52 -8.74
N SER A 69 15.04 1.55 -8.83
CA SER A 69 14.98 2.37 -10.04
C SER A 69 16.19 3.31 -10.16
N LEU A 70 16.65 3.89 -9.05
CA LEU A 70 17.85 4.74 -9.03
C LEU A 70 19.11 3.93 -9.39
N ASP A 71 19.29 2.76 -8.78
CA ASP A 71 20.42 1.87 -9.07
C ASP A 71 20.48 1.46 -10.57
N LYS A 72 19.31 1.31 -11.21
CA LYS A 72 19.22 0.98 -12.64
C LYS A 72 19.57 2.17 -13.52
N GLU A 73 19.12 3.36 -13.14
CA GLU A 73 19.42 4.60 -13.85
C GLU A 73 20.93 4.90 -13.80
N GLU A 74 21.55 4.80 -12.63
CA GLU A 74 23.00 4.96 -12.47
C GLU A 74 23.81 3.95 -13.31
N ARG A 75 23.38 2.68 -13.35
CA ARG A 75 24.01 1.67 -14.21
C ARG A 75 23.86 2.00 -15.70
N SER A 76 22.70 2.48 -16.12
CA SER A 76 22.47 2.89 -17.51
C SER A 76 23.35 4.09 -17.89
N ILE A 77 23.48 5.07 -17.00
CA ILE A 77 24.38 6.21 -17.18
C ILE A 77 25.81 5.71 -17.33
N SER A 78 26.30 4.88 -16.41
CA SER A 78 27.68 4.34 -16.46
C SER A 78 28.00 3.58 -17.75
N LEU A 79 27.01 2.90 -18.36
CA LEU A 79 27.17 2.23 -19.65
C LEU A 79 27.19 3.19 -20.84
N ASN A 80 26.48 4.31 -20.77
CA ASN A 80 26.43 5.31 -21.86
C ASN A 80 27.67 6.20 -21.94
N TYR A 81 28.46 6.28 -20.86
CA TYR A 81 29.71 7.07 -20.80
C TYR A 81 30.99 6.21 -20.91
N LYS A 82 30.87 4.97 -21.41
CA LYS A 82 31.97 4.08 -21.80
C LYS A 82 32.06 3.99 -23.31
#